data_AF-A0A8J4SA24-F1
#
_entry.id   AF-A0A8J4SA24-F1
#
_cell.length_a   1.000
_cell.length_b   1.000
_cell.length_c   1.000
_cell.angle_alpha   90.00
_cell.angle_beta   90.00
_cell.angle_gamma   90.00
#
_symmetry.space_group_name_H-M   'P 1'
#
loop_
_entity.id
_entity.type
_entity.pdbx_description
1 polymer ?
#
loop_
_entity_poly.entity_id
_entity_poly.type
_entity_poly.pdbx_seq_one_letter_code
_entity_poly.pdbx_strand_id
1 'polypeptide(L)'
;MGNILKLEMAVSGATIAMWLLFVAAFCVAVVDADDYKMRDEVLVIANTIRPYANPTETYQYYKLPYCKPKERQWDDHDLGELLTGSRKVVTDYRLYFGVDQTYAQLCKLQINPDVMKAFKDAVDEDYEISFSPY
;
A
#
# COMPACT_ATOMS: atom_id res chain seq x y z
N MET A 1 -4.66 -11.22 -61.45
CA MET A 1 -3.73 -10.55 -60.51
C MET A 1 -4.44 -9.85 -59.34
N GLY A 2 -5.56 -9.14 -59.55
CA GLY A 2 -6.24 -8.36 -58.50
C GLY A 2 -6.87 -9.14 -57.33
N ASN A 3 -7.25 -10.40 -57.51
CA ASN A 3 -7.87 -11.20 -56.44
C ASN A 3 -6.85 -11.77 -55.44
N ILE A 4 -5.60 -11.97 -55.87
CA ILE A 4 -4.52 -12.48 -55.02
C ILE A 4 -4.03 -11.38 -54.07
N LEU A 5 -3.83 -10.16 -54.59
CA LEU A 5 -3.48 -8.99 -53.76
C LEU A 5 -4.55 -8.62 -52.73
N LYS A 6 -5.84 -8.75 -53.08
CA LYS A 6 -6.95 -8.57 -52.12
C LYS A 6 -6.93 -9.62 -51.01
N LEU A 7 -6.56 -10.86 -51.33
CA LEU A 7 -6.47 -11.95 -50.37
C LEU A 7 -5.28 -11.74 -49.42
N GLU A 8 -4.12 -11.34 -49.92
CA GLU A 8 -2.95 -11.07 -49.08
C GLU A 8 -3.14 -9.87 -48.13
N MET A 9 -3.79 -8.80 -48.61
CA MET A 9 -4.15 -7.65 -47.77
C MET A 9 -5.19 -8.01 -46.69
N ALA A 10 -6.15 -8.88 -47.02
CA ALA A 10 -7.15 -9.36 -46.05
C ALA A 10 -6.53 -10.29 -45.00
N VAL A 11 -5.58 -11.14 -45.39
CA VAL A 11 -4.84 -12.03 -44.47
C VAL A 11 -3.96 -11.20 -43.53
N SER A 12 -3.26 -10.18 -44.04
CA SER A 12 -2.44 -9.27 -43.23
C SER A 12 -3.28 -8.42 -42.26
N GLY A 13 -4.44 -7.92 -42.70
CA GLY A 13 -5.38 -7.22 -41.82
C GLY A 13 -5.96 -8.11 -40.73
N ALA A 14 -6.27 -9.37 -41.05
CA ALA A 14 -6.80 -10.34 -40.10
C ALA A 14 -5.76 -10.75 -39.04
N THR A 15 -4.48 -10.91 -39.41
CA THR A 15 -3.43 -11.21 -38.42
C THR A 15 -3.17 -10.03 -37.49
N ILE A 16 -3.11 -8.80 -38.00
CA ILE A 16 -2.93 -7.60 -37.15
C ILE A 16 -4.12 -7.42 -36.20
N ALA A 17 -5.34 -7.61 -36.68
CA ALA A 17 -6.54 -7.56 -35.83
C ALA A 17 -6.52 -8.66 -34.75
N MET A 18 -6.04 -9.86 -35.08
CA MET A 18 -5.90 -10.97 -34.14
C MET A 18 -4.84 -10.68 -33.07
N TRP A 19 -3.69 -10.08 -33.44
CA TRP A 19 -2.68 -9.62 -32.50
C TRP A 19 -3.18 -8.49 -31.59
N LEU A 20 -3.91 -7.51 -32.14
CA LEU A 20 -4.52 -6.42 -31.35
C LEU A 20 -5.55 -6.94 -30.35
N LEU A 21 -6.38 -7.91 -30.76
CA LEU A 21 -7.32 -8.59 -29.86
C LEU A 21 -6.61 -9.37 -28.75
N PHE A 22 -5.49 -10.03 -29.06
CA PHE A 22 -4.71 -10.77 -28.09
C PHE A 22 -4.05 -9.84 -27.05
N VAL A 23 -3.49 -8.70 -27.50
CA VAL A 23 -2.92 -7.68 -26.61
C VAL A 23 -4.00 -7.05 -25.73
N ALA A 24 -5.15 -6.71 -26.29
CA ALA A 24 -6.27 -6.16 -25.52
C ALA A 24 -6.78 -7.16 -24.47
N ALA A 25 -6.90 -8.45 -24.81
CA ALA A 25 -7.30 -9.50 -23.86
C ALA A 25 -6.27 -9.67 -22.73
N PHE A 26 -4.97 -9.59 -23.04
CA PHE A 26 -3.91 -9.69 -22.04
C PHE A 26 -3.90 -8.49 -21.09
N CYS A 27 -4.22 -7.27 -21.56
CA CYS A 27 -4.32 -6.09 -20.70
C CYS A 27 -5.47 -6.16 -19.67
N VAL A 28 -6.55 -6.89 -19.96
CA VAL A 28 -7.70 -7.00 -19.03
C VAL A 28 -7.45 -8.03 -17.93
N ALA A 29 -6.61 -9.03 -18.18
CA ALA A 29 -6.35 -10.12 -17.24
C ALA A 29 -5.45 -9.75 -16.05
N VAL A 30 -4.94 -8.52 -15.97
CA VAL A 30 -3.92 -8.12 -14.98
C VAL A 30 -4.48 -7.29 -13.81
N VAL A 31 -5.80 -7.28 -13.61
CA VAL A 31 -6.40 -6.64 -12.43
C VAL A 31 -6.63 -7.71 -11.36
N ASP A 32 -5.65 -7.88 -10.49
CA ASP A 32 -5.81 -8.68 -9.26
C ASP A 32 -6.47 -7.76 -8.23
N ALA A 33 -7.78 -7.90 -8.07
CA ALA A 33 -8.53 -7.25 -7.00
C ALA A 33 -8.95 -8.34 -6.03
N ASP A 34 -8.25 -8.46 -4.90
CA ASP A 34 -8.63 -9.38 -3.84
C ASP A 34 -9.92 -8.90 -3.17
N ASP A 35 -11.02 -9.59 -3.42
CA ASP A 35 -12.28 -9.35 -2.71
C ASP A 35 -12.19 -9.86 -1.27
N TYR A 36 -12.31 -8.95 -0.29
CA TYR A 36 -12.38 -9.31 1.13
C TYR A 36 -13.71 -10.01 1.46
N LYS A 37 -13.63 -11.16 2.13
CA LYS A 37 -14.78 -11.86 2.71
C LYS A 37 -15.01 -11.39 4.14
N MET A 38 -16.24 -11.60 4.62
CA MET A 38 -16.58 -11.32 6.02
C MET A 38 -15.62 -12.05 6.97
N ARG A 39 -15.06 -11.30 7.91
CA ARG A 39 -14.06 -11.73 8.90
C ARG A 39 -12.66 -12.02 8.34
N ASP A 40 -12.36 -11.65 7.11
CA ASP A 40 -10.98 -11.69 6.62
C ASP A 40 -10.13 -10.67 7.39
N GLU A 41 -8.87 -11.01 7.64
CA GLU A 41 -7.91 -10.12 8.30
C GLU A 41 -7.51 -8.99 7.34
N VAL A 42 -7.64 -7.75 7.81
CA VAL A 42 -7.27 -6.55 7.07
C VAL A 42 -5.97 -6.02 7.64
N LEU A 43 -4.91 -6.08 6.84
CA LEU A 43 -3.60 -5.57 7.21
C LEU A 43 -3.61 -4.04 7.19
N VAL A 44 -3.22 -3.43 8.32
CA VAL A 44 -3.04 -2.00 8.41
C VAL A 44 -1.57 -1.67 8.13
N ILE A 45 -1.33 -0.97 7.03
CA ILE A 45 0.00 -0.48 6.69
C ILE A 45 0.12 0.97 7.15
N ALA A 46 1.14 1.25 7.94
CA ALA A 46 1.52 2.61 8.25
C ALA A 46 2.68 3.02 7.36
N ASN A 47 2.68 4.27 6.89
CA ASN A 47 3.78 4.80 6.11
C ASN A 47 4.62 5.74 6.97
N THR A 48 4.33 7.03 6.91
CA THR A 48 5.14 8.07 7.53
C THR A 48 4.34 8.95 8.47
N ILE A 49 5.06 9.63 9.37
CA ILE A 49 4.55 10.71 10.22
C ILE A 49 5.23 12.01 9.83
N ARG A 50 4.50 13.12 9.96
CA ARG A 50 5.02 14.46 9.68
C ARG A 50 4.45 15.49 10.65
N PRO A 51 5.22 16.51 11.07
CA PRO A 51 4.67 17.67 11.74
C PRO A 51 3.72 18.43 10.81
N TYR A 52 2.59 18.91 11.33
CA TYR A 52 1.69 19.76 10.53
C TYR A 52 2.38 21.05 10.09
N ALA A 53 3.19 21.65 10.98
CA ALA A 53 3.89 22.90 10.73
C ALA A 53 4.98 22.81 9.64
N ASN A 54 5.54 21.62 9.37
CA ASN A 54 6.55 21.44 8.33
C ASN A 54 6.27 20.18 7.49
N PRO A 55 5.45 20.28 6.43
CA PRO A 55 5.11 19.16 5.56
C PRO A 55 6.31 18.57 4.78
N THR A 56 7.45 19.27 4.74
CA THR A 56 8.67 18.78 4.08
C THR A 56 9.38 17.73 4.93
N GLU A 57 9.20 17.76 6.25
CA GLU A 57 9.73 16.75 7.16
C GLU A 57 8.84 15.52 7.12
N THR A 58 9.44 14.36 6.83
CA THR A 58 8.74 13.09 6.79
C THR A 58 9.59 12.05 7.48
N TYR A 59 9.02 11.41 8.49
CA TYR A 59 9.69 10.41 9.31
C TYR A 59 8.97 9.06 9.23
N GLN A 60 9.68 7.98 9.51
CA GLN A 60 9.08 6.64 9.59
C GLN A 60 8.04 6.58 10.72
N TYR A 61 6.98 5.80 10.53
CA TYR A 61 5.92 5.60 11.52
C TYR A 61 6.46 5.30 12.93
N TYR A 62 7.41 4.37 13.03
CA TYR A 62 8.01 3.94 14.30
C TYR A 62 9.14 4.88 14.82
N LYS A 63 9.25 6.12 14.31
CA LYS A 63 10.00 7.19 14.98
C LYS A 63 9.37 7.50 16.34
N LEU A 64 8.03 7.50 16.40
CA LEU A 64 7.33 7.54 17.68
C LEU A 64 7.38 6.17 18.36
N PRO A 65 7.46 6.14 19.70
CA PRO A 65 7.63 4.91 20.47
C PRO A 65 6.31 4.12 20.61
N TYR A 66 5.62 3.86 19.50
CA TYR A 66 4.48 2.95 19.43
C TYR A 66 4.91 1.49 19.67
N CYS A 67 3.93 0.60 19.84
CA CYS A 67 4.14 -0.83 19.87
C CYS A 67 4.74 -1.30 18.54
N LYS A 68 6.00 -1.78 18.57
CA LYS A 68 6.68 -2.32 17.40
C LYS A 68 6.50 -3.84 17.36
N PRO A 69 6.30 -4.44 16.18
CA PRO A 69 6.29 -5.88 16.03
C PRO A 69 7.65 -6.47 16.42
N LYS A 70 7.62 -7.66 17.02
CA LYS A 70 8.84 -8.37 17.46
C LYS A 70 9.71 -8.79 16.28
N GLU A 71 9.08 -9.15 15.17
CA GLU A 71 9.72 -9.44 13.90
C GLU A 71 9.36 -8.32 12.93
N ARG A 72 10.36 -7.60 12.42
CA ARG A 72 10.12 -6.61 11.37
C ARG A 72 9.79 -7.34 10.09
N GLN A 73 8.50 -7.46 9.80
CA GLN A 73 8.01 -7.68 8.44
C GLN A 73 8.18 -6.35 7.71
N TRP A 74 9.36 -6.15 7.12
CA TRP A 74 9.49 -5.12 6.11
C TRP A 74 8.60 -5.57 4.95
N ASP A 75 7.70 -4.70 4.51
CA ASP A 75 7.07 -4.91 3.21
C ASP A 75 8.19 -4.91 2.18
N ASP A 76 8.18 -5.91 1.29
CA ASP A 76 9.04 -5.92 0.12
C ASP A 76 8.59 -4.76 -0.77
N HIS A 77 9.24 -3.61 -0.59
CA HIS A 77 8.96 -2.42 -1.38
C HIS A 77 9.28 -2.66 -2.85
N ASP A 78 8.32 -2.39 -3.71
CA ASP A 78 8.57 -2.32 -5.15
C ASP A 78 9.55 -1.19 -5.50
N LEU A 79 10.24 -1.32 -6.63
CA LEU A 79 11.19 -0.29 -7.11
C LEU A 79 10.55 1.11 -7.20
N GLY A 80 9.27 1.19 -7.60
CA GLY A 80 8.53 2.46 -7.64
C GLY A 80 8.32 3.07 -6.25
N GLU A 81 8.10 2.24 -5.23
CA GLU A 81 7.94 2.67 -3.85
C GLU A 81 9.26 3.15 -3.24
N LEU A 82 10.36 2.46 -3.55
CA LEU A 82 11.69 2.88 -3.13
C LEU A 82 12.06 4.25 -3.70
N LEU A 83 11.80 4.47 -5.00
CA LEU A 83 12.11 5.73 -5.69
C LEU A 83 11.25 6.90 -5.20
N THR A 84 10.02 6.63 -4.77
CA THR A 84 9.14 7.66 -4.17
C THR A 84 9.45 7.92 -2.68
N GLY A 85 10.34 7.13 -2.08
CA GLY A 85 10.74 7.29 -0.68
C GLY A 85 9.73 6.72 0.31
N SER A 86 8.88 5.80 -0.13
CA SER A 86 7.94 5.07 0.73
C SER A 86 8.68 4.36 1.87
N ARG A 87 8.05 4.31 3.04
CA ARG A 87 8.52 3.63 4.26
C ARG A 87 7.38 2.86 4.93
N LYS A 88 6.55 2.22 4.11
CA LYS A 88 5.48 1.32 4.53
C LYS A 88 6.01 0.26 5.48
N VAL A 89 5.27 0.05 6.55
CA VAL A 89 5.50 -0.99 7.54
C VAL A 89 4.16 -1.61 7.86
N VAL A 90 4.11 -2.94 7.83
CA VAL A 90 2.97 -3.69 8.36
C VAL A 90 2.93 -3.47 9.87
N THR A 91 1.76 -3.06 10.35
CA THR A 91 1.53 -2.84 11.78
C THR A 91 0.92 -4.09 12.42
N ASP A 92 1.03 -4.21 13.74
CA ASP A 92 0.40 -5.30 14.50
C ASP A 92 -1.12 -5.08 14.74
N TYR A 93 -1.73 -4.03 14.15
CA TYR A 93 -3.16 -3.79 14.28
C TYR A 93 -3.93 -4.89 13.57
N ARG A 94 -4.72 -5.66 14.31
CA ARG A 94 -5.54 -6.75 13.80
C ARG A 94 -6.97 -6.26 13.60
N LEU A 95 -7.31 -5.91 12.36
CA LEU A 95 -8.67 -5.56 11.97
C LEU A 95 -9.27 -6.72 11.17
N TYR A 96 -10.59 -6.88 11.26
CA TYR A 96 -11.31 -7.91 10.53
C TYR A 96 -12.42 -7.27 9.70
N PHE A 97 -12.52 -7.64 8.44
CA PHE A 97 -13.49 -7.07 7.52
C PHE A 97 -14.93 -7.39 7.97
N GLY A 98 -15.77 -6.36 8.06
CA GLY A 98 -17.16 -6.49 8.49
C GLY A 98 -17.35 -6.84 9.98
N VAL A 99 -16.32 -6.67 10.81
CA VAL A 99 -16.38 -6.86 12.27
C VAL A 99 -16.11 -5.52 12.94
N ASP A 100 -17.07 -5.03 13.73
CA ASP A 100 -16.87 -3.83 14.53
C ASP A 100 -16.01 -4.14 15.77
N GLN A 101 -14.94 -3.37 15.96
CA GLN A 101 -14.02 -3.52 17.07
C GLN A 101 -13.72 -2.15 17.66
N THR A 102 -14.38 -1.82 18.77
CA THR A 102 -14.30 -0.50 19.38
C THR A 102 -13.00 -0.29 20.17
N TYR A 103 -12.49 -1.34 20.81
CA TYR A 103 -11.25 -1.28 21.60
C TYR A 103 -10.48 -2.59 21.47
N ALA A 104 -9.21 -2.49 21.09
CA ALA A 104 -8.26 -3.58 21.09
C ALA A 104 -6.96 -3.10 21.74
N GLN A 105 -6.43 -3.88 22.68
CA GLN A 105 -5.14 -3.57 23.29
C GLN A 105 -4.02 -4.18 22.44
N LEU A 106 -3.21 -3.32 21.81
CA LEU A 106 -2.08 -3.76 20.99
C LEU A 106 -0.92 -4.29 21.85
N CYS A 107 -0.41 -3.46 22.76
CA CYS A 107 0.63 -3.83 23.71
C CYS A 107 0.58 -2.96 24.98
N LYS A 108 1.36 -3.33 25.99
CA LYS A 108 1.64 -2.47 27.15
C LYS A 108 2.99 -1.79 26.94
N LEU A 109 2.97 -0.46 26.78
CA LEU A 109 4.19 0.33 26.63
C LEU A 109 4.73 0.75 28.00
N GLN A 110 6.04 0.60 28.21
CA GLN A 110 6.70 1.15 29.38
C GLN A 110 6.97 2.64 29.17
N ILE A 111 6.35 3.48 29.99
CA ILE A 111 6.48 4.93 29.90
C ILE A 111 7.69 5.38 30.71
N ASN A 112 8.72 5.87 30.03
CA ASN A 112 9.86 6.56 30.63
C ASN A 112 9.80 8.07 30.24
N PRO A 113 10.63 8.93 30.86
CA PRO A 113 10.62 10.36 30.56
C PRO A 113 10.84 10.69 29.08
N ASP A 114 11.69 9.93 28.39
CA ASP A 114 12.02 10.15 26.98
C ASP A 114 10.85 9.80 26.04
N VAL A 115 10.17 8.68 26.31
CA VAL A 115 8.97 8.22 25.60
C VAL A 115 7.83 9.22 25.80
N MET A 116 7.63 9.67 27.05
CA MET A 116 6.61 10.67 27.36
C MET A 116 6.89 11.98 26.63
N LYS A 117 8.15 12.42 26.63
CA LYS A 117 8.56 13.62 25.91
C LYS A 117 8.31 13.48 24.40
N ALA A 118 8.69 12.36 23.79
CA ALA A 118 8.48 12.14 22.35
C ALA A 118 7.00 12.22 21.94
N PHE A 119 6.09 11.65 22.74
CA PHE A 119 4.65 11.78 22.47
C PHE A 119 4.15 13.21 22.72
N LYS A 120 4.63 13.87 23.77
CA LYS A 120 4.26 15.25 24.04
C LYS A 120 4.68 16.18 22.91
N ASP A 121 5.93 16.09 22.47
CA ASP A 121 6.48 16.89 21.38
C ASP A 121 5.66 16.64 20.09
N ALA A 122 5.27 15.39 19.80
CA ALA A 122 4.44 15.07 18.65
C ALA A 122 3.01 15.63 18.72
N VAL A 123 2.43 15.73 19.92
CA VAL A 123 1.13 16.38 20.12
C VAL A 123 1.28 17.90 19.99
N ASP A 124 2.31 18.49 20.59
CA ASP A 124 2.58 19.93 20.55
C ASP A 124 2.89 20.42 19.11
N GLU A 125 3.44 19.55 18.26
CA GLU A 125 3.74 19.82 16.84
C GLU A 125 2.65 19.33 15.86
N ASP A 126 1.49 18.88 16.37
CA ASP A 126 0.35 18.38 15.59
C ASP A 126 0.74 17.33 14.54
N TYR A 127 1.38 16.24 14.96
CA TYR A 127 1.85 15.22 14.02
C TYR A 127 0.69 14.51 13.30
N GLU A 128 0.77 14.49 11.98
CA GLU A 128 -0.13 13.71 11.13
C GLU A 128 0.47 12.34 10.81
N ILE A 129 -0.39 11.31 10.79
CA ILE A 129 -0.02 9.93 10.49
C ILE A 129 -0.62 9.53 9.15
N SER A 130 0.20 9.02 8.25
CA SER A 130 -0.22 8.48 6.96
C SER A 130 -0.40 6.96 7.05
N PHE A 131 -1.63 6.51 6.84
CA PHE A 131 -1.98 5.09 6.66
C PHE A 131 -2.26 4.82 5.18
N SER A 132 -1.82 3.66 4.69
CA SER A 132 -2.15 3.20 3.34
C SER A 132 -2.96 1.91 3.46
N PRO A 133 -4.18 1.83 2.91
CA PRO A 133 -4.72 0.53 2.55
C PRO A 133 -3.87 -0.06 1.41
N TYR A 134 -3.76 -1.39 1.36
CA TYR A 134 -3.29 -2.11 0.18
C TYR A 134 -4.34 -1.98 -0.93
#